data_AF-A0AAU6IER5-F1
#
_entry.id   AF-A0AAU6IER5-F1
#
_cell.length_a   1.000
_cell.length_b   1.000
_cell.length_c   1.000
_cell.angle_alpha   90.00
_cell.angle_beta   90.00
_cell.angle_gamma   90.00
#
_symmetry.space_group_name_H-M   'P 1'
#
loop_
_entity.id
_entity.type
_entity.pdbx_description
1 polymer ?
#
loop_
_entity_poly.entity_id
_entity_poly.type
_entity_poly.pdbx_seq_one_letter_code
_entity_poly.pdbx_strand_id
1 'polypeptide(L)'
;MTTKDRSLQALGLDDVPAKQPLTYPGRPTPEPSLLTGGELLQLDVRPLRLGEWYVEERQAQQRLDEALADLGQAGTGNRHPVIAVGSNASPGQVAHKLTRLGIPATVPMVPVRVHGIGVGCSGHISPAGYVAGTPYVDRGAATTLVVTWLDPTQLKAVDDTEFPDYRRAILPGDAFEMTMPSGERLGGAYIYFSAHGVLADPATGRPRPGGGDQAELLAALLAGSGRLRELLGPDPAAWVRRAGADRALRERGTLIFGEEGWVLPQTDFLPYVDDAAELRLYDDLPPLDDSLPSRG
;
A
#
# COMPACT_ATOMS: atom_id res chain seq x y z
N MET A 1 -10.02 6.62 33.65
CA MET A 1 -9.87 6.89 32.20
C MET A 1 -10.60 5.79 31.47
N THR A 2 -11.67 6.10 30.76
CA THR A 2 -12.29 5.16 29.82
C THR A 2 -11.30 4.95 28.67
N THR A 3 -10.68 3.78 28.61
CA THR A 3 -9.88 3.36 27.45
C THR A 3 -10.76 3.45 26.21
N LYS A 4 -10.34 4.27 25.23
CA LYS A 4 -11.04 4.36 23.95
C LYS A 4 -10.98 2.98 23.29
N ASP A 5 -12.07 2.55 22.67
CA ASP A 5 -12.07 1.32 21.87
C ASP A 5 -11.25 1.56 20.60
N ARG A 6 -10.15 0.81 20.46
CA ARG A 6 -9.22 0.91 19.32
C ARG A 6 -9.33 -0.27 18.37
N SER A 7 -10.39 -1.06 18.48
CA SER A 7 -10.69 -2.05 17.46
C SER A 7 -10.89 -1.38 16.10
N LEU A 8 -10.45 -2.05 15.04
CA LEU A 8 -10.63 -1.57 13.66
C LEU A 8 -12.10 -1.30 13.34
N GLN A 9 -13.01 -2.10 13.91
CA GLN A 9 -14.45 -1.91 13.76
C GLN A 9 -14.93 -0.61 14.41
N ALA A 10 -14.51 -0.32 15.65
CA ALA A 10 -14.89 0.93 16.33
C ALA A 10 -14.33 2.17 15.61
N LEU A 11 -13.19 2.03 14.93
CA LEU A 11 -12.57 3.08 14.13
C LEU A 11 -13.12 3.17 12.70
N GLY A 12 -13.94 2.20 12.26
CA GLY A 12 -14.45 2.12 10.88
C GLY A 12 -13.34 1.91 9.85
N LEU A 13 -12.34 1.09 10.20
CA LEU A 13 -11.14 0.71 9.42
C LEU A 13 -11.04 -0.82 9.26
N ASP A 14 -12.14 -1.55 9.48
CA ASP A 14 -12.25 -3.01 9.36
C ASP A 14 -12.64 -3.48 7.94
N ASP A 15 -12.69 -2.56 6.97
CA ASP A 15 -12.97 -2.88 5.59
C ASP A 15 -11.86 -3.76 4.98
N VAL A 16 -12.30 -4.76 4.23
CA VAL A 16 -11.42 -5.74 3.59
C VAL A 16 -11.75 -5.78 2.10
N PRO A 17 -11.08 -4.96 1.26
CA PRO A 17 -11.25 -4.96 -0.19
C PRO A 17 -11.21 -6.35 -0.84
N ALA A 18 -10.39 -7.27 -0.33
CA ALA A 18 -10.37 -8.65 -0.84
C ALA A 18 -11.69 -9.41 -0.65
N LYS A 19 -12.53 -9.02 0.32
CA LYS A 19 -13.88 -9.56 0.56
C LYS A 19 -14.98 -8.67 -0.01
N GLN A 20 -14.74 -7.37 -0.10
CA GLN A 20 -15.68 -6.37 -0.59
C GLN A 20 -15.01 -5.56 -1.71
N PRO A 21 -14.90 -6.09 -2.93
CA PRO A 21 -14.02 -5.52 -3.96
C PRO A 21 -14.33 -4.08 -4.36
N LEU A 22 -15.59 -3.64 -4.22
CA LEU A 22 -16.00 -2.27 -4.49
C LEU A 22 -15.54 -1.27 -3.42
N THR A 23 -15.02 -1.72 -2.28
CA THR A 23 -14.41 -0.83 -1.27
C THR A 23 -12.93 -0.59 -1.53
N TYR A 24 -12.32 -1.19 -2.56
CA TYR A 24 -10.92 -0.97 -2.92
C TYR A 24 -10.63 0.54 -3.13
N PRO A 25 -9.47 1.07 -2.67
CA PRO A 25 -8.35 0.38 -1.99
C PRO A 25 -8.60 0.10 -0.50
N GLY A 26 -9.73 0.52 0.03
CA GLY A 26 -10.03 0.53 1.45
C GLY A 26 -9.53 1.81 2.13
N ARG A 27 -9.91 1.99 3.40
CA ARG A 27 -9.55 3.19 4.15
C ARG A 27 -8.11 3.10 4.65
N PRO A 28 -7.22 4.04 4.27
CA PRO A 28 -5.86 4.04 4.79
C PRO A 28 -5.84 4.41 6.28
N THR A 29 -4.74 4.08 6.98
CA THR A 29 -4.53 4.65 8.32
C THR A 29 -4.47 6.18 8.22
N PRO A 30 -5.24 6.93 9.02
CA PRO A 30 -5.28 8.39 8.94
C PRO A 30 -4.11 9.05 9.68
N GLU A 31 -3.55 8.34 10.66
CA GLU A 31 -2.52 8.82 11.58
C GLU A 31 -1.44 7.76 11.80
N PRO A 32 -0.24 8.15 12.23
CA PRO A 32 0.78 7.23 12.68
C PRO A 32 0.24 6.23 13.70
N SER A 33 0.32 4.95 13.37
CA SER A 33 -0.31 3.90 14.15
C SER A 33 0.48 2.60 14.15
N LEU A 34 0.28 1.79 15.18
CA LEU A 34 0.68 0.39 15.23
C LEU A 34 -0.58 -0.48 15.10
N LEU A 35 -0.69 -1.21 13.98
CA LEU A 35 -1.65 -2.30 13.87
C LEU A 35 -1.21 -3.44 14.78
N THR A 36 -2.12 -3.95 15.61
CA THR A 36 -1.91 -5.13 16.46
C THR A 36 -3.11 -6.06 16.39
N GLY A 37 -3.08 -7.04 15.49
CA GLY A 37 -4.20 -7.94 15.28
C GLY A 37 -5.41 -7.21 14.68
N GLY A 38 -6.45 -7.02 15.48
CA GLY A 38 -7.67 -6.30 15.12
C GLY A 38 -7.78 -4.90 15.73
N GLU A 39 -6.69 -4.37 16.30
CA GLU A 39 -6.63 -3.04 16.91
C GLU A 39 -5.63 -2.14 16.20
N LEU A 40 -5.88 -0.83 16.23
CA LEU A 40 -4.99 0.19 15.69
C LEU A 40 -4.64 1.19 16.81
N LEU A 41 -3.43 1.05 17.35
CA LEU A 41 -2.95 1.87 18.46
C LEU A 41 -2.25 3.11 17.91
N GLN A 42 -2.57 4.28 18.46
CA GLN A 42 -2.00 5.54 18.03
C GLN A 42 -0.53 5.69 18.45
N LEU A 43 0.30 6.25 17.55
CA LEU A 43 1.69 6.59 17.83
C LEU A 43 1.83 8.10 18.05
N ASP A 44 2.43 8.46 19.18
CA ASP A 44 2.87 9.80 19.50
C ASP A 44 4.24 10.06 18.85
N VAL A 45 4.21 10.94 17.85
CA VAL A 45 5.34 11.25 16.98
C VAL A 45 6.40 12.05 17.75
N ARG A 46 7.64 11.59 17.69
CA ARG A 46 8.82 12.29 18.23
C ARG A 46 9.77 12.67 17.10
N PRO A 47 10.56 13.76 17.23
CA PRO A 47 11.61 14.11 16.27
C PRO A 47 12.82 13.17 16.41
N LEU A 48 12.55 11.87 16.31
CA LEU A 48 13.43 10.72 16.48
C LEU A 48 13.02 9.66 15.45
N ARG A 49 13.85 8.63 15.32
CA ARG A 49 13.56 7.42 14.52
C ARG A 49 12.29 6.73 15.02
N LEU A 50 11.61 6.01 14.12
CA LEU A 50 10.30 5.41 14.36
C LEU A 50 10.22 4.58 15.66
N GLY A 51 11.22 3.74 15.96
CA GLY A 51 11.24 2.89 17.15
C GLY A 51 11.22 3.65 18.48
N GLU A 52 11.59 4.93 18.46
CA GLU A 52 11.67 5.80 19.62
C GLU A 52 10.38 6.60 19.86
N TRP A 53 9.38 6.46 18.99
CA TRP A 53 8.05 7.05 19.16
C TRP A 53 7.29 6.32 20.27
N TYR A 54 6.24 6.93 20.81
CA TYR A 54 5.49 6.34 21.92
C TYR A 54 4.16 5.76 21.46
N VAL A 55 3.72 4.68 22.10
CA VAL A 55 2.37 4.12 21.89
C VAL A 55 1.42 4.74 22.92
N GLU A 56 0.52 5.62 22.50
CA GLU A 56 -0.25 6.50 23.41
C GLU A 56 -1.16 5.76 24.40
N GLU A 57 -1.62 4.56 24.05
CA GLU A 57 -2.74 3.90 24.76
C GLU A 57 -2.34 2.68 25.57
N ARG A 58 -1.03 2.43 25.71
CA ARG A 58 -0.55 1.47 26.70
C ARG A 58 -0.45 2.12 28.07
N GLN A 59 -0.56 1.31 29.13
CA GLN A 59 -0.67 1.73 30.53
C GLN A 59 0.52 2.58 31.03
N ALA A 60 1.61 2.66 30.26
CA ALA A 60 2.71 3.61 30.40
C ALA A 60 3.09 4.16 29.02
N GLN A 61 3.68 5.35 28.96
CA GLN A 61 4.37 5.85 27.76
C GLN A 61 5.52 4.89 27.43
N GLN A 62 5.21 3.90 26.60
CA GLN A 62 6.14 2.87 26.14
C GLN A 62 6.59 3.20 24.73
N ARG A 63 7.88 2.99 24.46
CA ARG A 63 8.44 3.23 23.13
C ARG A 63 7.97 2.15 22.18
N LEU A 64 7.88 2.46 20.89
CA LEU A 64 7.39 1.53 19.88
C LEU A 64 8.21 0.24 19.85
N ASP A 65 9.54 0.33 19.88
CA ASP A 65 10.40 -0.87 19.87
C ASP A 65 10.27 -1.71 21.15
N GLU A 66 10.00 -1.09 22.31
CA GLU A 66 9.70 -1.81 23.55
C GLU A 66 8.34 -2.52 23.44
N ALA A 67 7.33 -1.86 22.90
CA ALA A 67 6.01 -2.45 22.69
C ALA A 67 6.05 -3.61 21.68
N LEU A 68 6.89 -3.51 20.64
CA LEU A 68 7.13 -4.60 19.68
C LEU A 68 7.84 -5.78 20.37
N ALA A 69 8.84 -5.52 21.21
CA ALA A 69 9.55 -6.56 21.95
C ALA A 69 8.62 -7.31 22.92
N ASP A 70 7.73 -6.62 23.64
CA ASP A 70 6.73 -7.24 24.51
C ASP A 70 5.75 -8.16 23.75
N LEU A 71 5.50 -7.85 22.48
CA LEU A 71 4.69 -8.67 21.56
C LEU A 71 5.50 -9.79 20.90
N GLY A 72 6.79 -9.94 21.23
CA GLY A 72 7.70 -10.91 20.63
C GLY A 72 7.98 -10.64 19.16
N GLN A 73 7.89 -9.37 18.73
CA GLN A 73 8.04 -8.95 17.33
C GLN A 73 9.37 -8.21 17.11
N ALA A 74 9.87 -8.23 15.87
CA ALA A 74 11.06 -7.48 15.50
C ALA A 74 10.84 -5.97 15.70
N GLY A 75 11.85 -5.29 16.26
CA GLY A 75 11.89 -3.82 16.37
C GLY A 75 11.91 -3.14 15.00
N THR A 76 11.59 -1.86 14.96
CA THR A 76 11.42 -1.08 13.71
C THR A 76 12.66 -1.06 12.83
N GLY A 77 13.86 -1.01 13.42
CA GLY A 77 15.14 -1.06 12.70
C GLY A 77 15.35 -2.32 11.87
N ASN A 78 14.76 -3.45 12.29
CA ASN A 78 14.83 -4.76 11.64
C ASN A 78 13.63 -5.04 10.72
N ARG A 79 12.98 -3.98 10.23
CA ARG A 79 11.83 -4.06 9.32
C ARG A 79 12.12 -3.32 8.03
N HIS A 80 11.32 -3.60 7.01
CA HIS A 80 11.45 -3.02 5.68
C HIS A 80 10.36 -1.96 5.50
N PRO A 81 10.72 -0.70 5.21
CA PRO A 81 9.74 0.33 4.89
C PRO A 81 9.17 0.07 3.49
N VAL A 82 7.84 0.00 3.37
CA VAL A 82 7.12 -0.27 2.12
C VAL A 82 6.01 0.77 1.90
N ILE A 83 6.11 1.54 0.83
CA ILE A 83 5.10 2.49 0.35
C ILE A 83 3.89 1.70 -0.18
N ALA A 84 2.70 2.00 0.34
CA ALA A 84 1.44 1.43 -0.11
C ALA A 84 0.62 2.43 -0.94
N VAL A 85 0.41 2.11 -2.22
CA VAL A 85 -0.43 2.87 -3.16
C VAL A 85 -1.81 2.23 -3.38
N GLY A 86 -2.17 1.28 -2.53
CA GLY A 86 -3.33 0.42 -2.69
C GLY A 86 -3.75 -0.18 -1.35
N SER A 87 -4.31 -1.38 -1.39
CA SER A 87 -4.95 -1.97 -0.21
C SER A 87 -4.01 -2.32 0.95
N ASN A 88 -2.70 -2.35 0.73
CA ASN A 88 -1.71 -2.45 1.81
C ASN A 88 -1.65 -1.19 2.71
N ALA A 89 -2.33 -0.09 2.33
CA ALA A 89 -2.50 1.08 3.18
C ALA A 89 -3.65 0.91 4.20
N SER A 90 -4.57 -0.05 3.95
CA SER A 90 -5.75 -0.31 4.79
C SER A 90 -5.42 -1.26 5.94
N PRO A 91 -5.59 -0.84 7.21
CA PRO A 91 -5.35 -1.70 8.36
C PRO A 91 -6.20 -2.98 8.34
N GLY A 92 -7.49 -2.89 8.02
CA GLY A 92 -8.40 -4.03 7.89
C GLY A 92 -7.94 -5.05 6.85
N GLN A 93 -7.48 -4.58 5.69
CA GLN A 93 -6.92 -5.45 4.66
C GLN A 93 -5.63 -6.14 5.12
N VAL A 94 -4.69 -5.39 5.71
CA VAL A 94 -3.40 -5.94 6.19
C VAL A 94 -3.65 -6.96 7.31
N ALA A 95 -4.49 -6.63 8.28
CA ALA A 95 -4.90 -7.52 9.36
C ALA A 95 -5.51 -8.81 8.80
N HIS A 96 -6.46 -8.71 7.87
CA HIS A 96 -7.07 -9.88 7.24
C HIS A 96 -6.04 -10.74 6.49
N LYS A 97 -5.14 -10.10 5.73
CA LYS A 97 -4.11 -10.80 4.93
C LYS A 97 -3.20 -11.63 5.84
N LEU A 98 -2.62 -11.02 6.87
CA LEU A 98 -1.65 -11.65 7.76
C LEU A 98 -2.30 -12.73 8.65
N THR A 99 -3.42 -12.41 9.29
CA THR A 99 -4.12 -13.36 10.18
C THR A 99 -4.58 -14.61 9.45
N ARG A 100 -5.07 -14.48 8.21
CA ARG A 100 -5.45 -15.62 7.36
C ARG A 100 -4.28 -16.57 7.08
N LEU A 101 -3.05 -16.05 7.07
CA LEU A 101 -1.81 -16.81 6.87
C LEU A 101 -1.19 -17.31 8.19
N GLY A 102 -1.83 -17.05 9.34
CA GLY A 102 -1.28 -17.39 10.65
C GLY A 102 -0.10 -16.50 11.07
N ILE A 103 0.08 -15.35 10.41
CA ILE A 103 1.16 -14.39 10.69
C ILE A 103 0.61 -13.30 11.63
N PRO A 104 1.32 -12.93 12.71
CA PRO A 104 0.93 -11.82 13.56
C PRO A 104 0.77 -10.52 12.75
N ALA A 105 -0.41 -9.90 12.85
CA ALA A 105 -0.68 -8.59 12.25
C ALA A 105 -0.17 -7.47 13.16
N THR A 106 1.16 -7.41 13.34
CA THR A 106 1.83 -6.36 14.11
C THR A 106 2.67 -5.51 13.18
N VAL A 107 2.14 -4.36 12.75
CA VAL A 107 2.71 -3.56 11.66
C VAL A 107 2.62 -2.07 12.00
N PRO A 108 3.75 -1.35 12.14
CA PRO A 108 3.76 0.11 12.13
C PRO A 108 3.32 0.64 10.76
N MET A 109 2.38 1.59 10.76
CA MET A 109 1.80 2.22 9.57
C MET A 109 1.83 3.73 9.74
N VAL A 110 2.48 4.45 8.84
CA VAL A 110 2.72 5.90 8.95
C VAL A 110 2.33 6.60 7.65
N PRO A 111 1.44 7.62 7.68
CA PRO A 111 1.27 8.53 6.56
C PRO A 111 2.54 9.36 6.36
N VAL A 112 3.20 9.18 5.22
CA VAL A 112 4.47 9.84 4.84
C VAL A 112 4.22 10.71 3.62
N ARG A 113 4.78 11.92 3.60
CA ARG A 113 4.75 12.78 2.42
C ARG A 113 5.78 12.29 1.42
N VAL A 114 5.34 11.85 0.25
CA VAL A 114 6.18 11.28 -0.81
C VAL A 114 6.12 12.17 -2.05
N HIS A 115 7.28 12.50 -2.60
CA HIS A 115 7.42 13.29 -3.82
C HIS A 115 7.80 12.41 -5.01
N GLY A 116 7.40 12.83 -6.21
CA GLY A 116 7.81 12.16 -7.44
C GLY A 116 6.95 10.96 -7.86
N ILE A 117 5.88 10.67 -7.10
CA ILE A 117 5.03 9.48 -7.29
C ILE A 117 3.56 9.91 -7.35
N GLY A 118 2.90 9.55 -8.45
CA GLY A 118 1.45 9.54 -8.56
C GLY A 118 0.87 8.14 -8.32
N VAL A 119 -0.42 8.08 -7.95
CA VAL A 119 -1.16 6.80 -7.80
C VAL A 119 -2.10 6.63 -8.98
N GLY A 120 -1.91 5.55 -9.74
CA GLY A 120 -2.73 5.19 -10.89
C GLY A 120 -3.44 3.86 -10.72
N CYS A 121 -4.21 3.48 -11.74
CA CYS A 121 -4.87 2.17 -11.81
C CYS A 121 -4.00 1.18 -12.58
N SER A 122 -3.88 -0.04 -12.09
CA SER A 122 -3.11 -1.10 -12.72
C SER A 122 -3.77 -1.59 -14.01
N GLY A 123 -2.97 -1.92 -15.02
CA GLY A 123 -3.42 -2.48 -16.30
C GLY A 123 -3.97 -3.91 -16.24
N HIS A 124 -4.41 -4.39 -15.07
CA HIS A 124 -5.02 -5.71 -14.91
C HIS A 124 -6.19 -5.69 -13.94
N ILE A 125 -7.00 -6.74 -14.03
CA ILE A 125 -8.07 -7.02 -13.09
C ILE A 125 -7.54 -8.01 -12.05
N SER A 126 -7.60 -7.64 -10.78
CA SER A 126 -7.08 -8.43 -9.67
C SER A 126 -7.98 -9.64 -9.35
N PRO A 127 -7.49 -10.68 -8.65
CA PRO A 127 -8.25 -11.91 -8.39
C PRO A 127 -9.63 -11.70 -7.75
N ALA A 128 -9.78 -10.67 -6.92
CA ALA A 128 -11.05 -10.31 -6.28
C ALA A 128 -12.02 -9.52 -7.22
N GLY A 129 -11.60 -9.21 -8.45
CA GLY A 129 -12.43 -8.56 -9.47
C GLY A 129 -12.33 -7.04 -9.52
N TYR A 130 -11.68 -6.38 -8.55
CA TYR A 130 -11.34 -4.96 -8.65
C TYR A 130 -10.13 -4.72 -9.56
N VAL A 131 -9.89 -3.46 -9.90
CA VAL A 131 -8.67 -2.98 -10.58
C VAL A 131 -7.82 -2.30 -9.53
N ALA A 132 -6.67 -2.89 -9.22
CA ALA A 132 -5.79 -2.43 -8.15
C ALA A 132 -5.05 -1.13 -8.51
N GLY A 133 -4.43 -0.53 -7.51
CA GLY A 133 -3.58 0.65 -7.64
C GLY A 133 -2.16 0.25 -8.07
N THR A 134 -1.46 1.16 -8.74
CA THR A 134 -0.03 1.04 -9.06
C THR A 134 0.56 2.45 -9.06
N PRO A 135 1.81 2.66 -8.63
CA PRO A 135 2.44 3.97 -8.73
C PRO A 135 2.63 4.36 -10.21
N TYR A 136 2.97 5.61 -10.48
CA TYR A 136 3.67 6.03 -11.69
C TYR A 136 4.57 7.23 -11.34
N VAL A 137 5.61 7.47 -12.12
CA VAL A 137 6.48 8.62 -11.85
C VAL A 137 5.78 9.90 -12.29
N ASP A 138 5.62 10.81 -11.33
CA ASP A 138 5.18 12.19 -11.57
C ASP A 138 6.07 13.11 -10.73
N ARG A 139 7.08 13.70 -11.36
CA ARG A 139 8.08 14.55 -10.69
C ARG A 139 7.48 15.81 -10.06
N GLY A 140 6.28 16.22 -10.48
CA GLY A 140 5.57 17.35 -9.88
C GLY A 140 4.65 16.95 -8.73
N ALA A 141 4.39 15.65 -8.54
CA ALA A 141 3.48 15.17 -7.50
C ALA A 141 4.12 15.21 -6.12
N ALA A 142 3.31 15.62 -5.14
CA ALA A 142 3.56 15.43 -3.72
C ALA A 142 2.29 14.83 -3.11
N THR A 143 2.37 13.63 -2.56
CA THR A 143 1.21 12.87 -2.07
C THR A 143 1.54 12.26 -0.72
N THR A 144 0.57 12.27 0.19
CA THR A 144 0.68 11.52 1.45
C THR A 144 0.31 10.07 1.19
N LEU A 145 1.26 9.15 1.33
CA LEU A 145 1.07 7.71 1.17
C LEU A 145 1.40 7.00 2.48
N VAL A 146 0.71 5.91 2.76
CA VAL A 146 1.04 5.10 3.94
C VAL A 146 2.31 4.30 3.65
N VAL A 147 3.30 4.42 4.53
CA VAL A 147 4.45 3.52 4.59
C VAL A 147 4.20 2.53 5.72
N THR A 148 4.44 1.25 5.43
CA THR A 148 4.34 0.15 6.40
C THR A 148 5.72 -0.40 6.71
N TRP A 149 5.99 -0.78 7.96
CA TRP A 149 7.24 -1.44 8.35
C TRP A 149 6.99 -2.93 8.55
N LEU A 150 7.37 -3.72 7.56
CA LEU A 150 7.14 -5.17 7.53
C LEU A 150 8.38 -5.91 7.99
N ASP A 151 8.22 -6.84 8.93
CA ASP A 151 9.30 -7.80 9.22
C ASP A 151 9.52 -8.77 8.02
N PRO A 152 10.61 -9.56 8.00
CA PRO A 152 10.89 -10.46 6.87
C PRO A 152 9.76 -11.44 6.54
N THR A 153 9.02 -11.93 7.55
CA THR A 153 7.92 -12.89 7.36
C THR A 153 6.70 -12.20 6.75
N GLN A 154 6.35 -11.02 7.27
CA GLN A 154 5.27 -10.19 6.76
C GLN A 154 5.54 -9.72 5.33
N LEU A 155 6.77 -9.28 5.04
CA LEU A 155 7.15 -8.84 3.69
C LEU A 155 7.07 -9.99 2.69
N LYS A 156 7.56 -11.18 3.04
CA LYS A 156 7.42 -12.38 2.21
C LYS A 156 5.95 -12.70 1.93
N ALA A 157 5.08 -12.58 2.94
CA ALA A 157 3.65 -12.82 2.76
C ALA A 157 3.00 -11.79 1.82
N VAL A 158 3.49 -10.55 1.79
CA VAL A 158 3.09 -9.57 0.78
C VAL A 158 3.59 -10.02 -0.59
N ASP A 159 4.88 -10.33 -0.75
CA ASP A 159 5.46 -10.81 -2.02
C ASP A 159 4.69 -11.98 -2.64
N ASP A 160 4.39 -13.00 -1.83
CA ASP A 160 3.65 -14.19 -2.27
C ASP A 160 2.24 -13.85 -2.78
N THR A 161 1.67 -12.69 -2.39
CA THR A 161 0.36 -12.22 -2.87
C THR A 161 0.42 -11.23 -4.03
N GLU A 162 1.53 -10.50 -4.18
CA GLU A 162 1.69 -9.48 -5.21
C GLU A 162 2.30 -10.07 -6.50
N PHE A 163 3.16 -11.10 -6.39
CA PHE A 163 3.81 -11.71 -7.55
C PHE A 163 2.93 -12.77 -8.22
N PRO A 164 2.93 -12.86 -9.57
CA PRO A 164 3.77 -12.14 -10.54
C PRO A 164 3.15 -10.85 -11.10
N ASP A 165 1.96 -10.45 -10.66
CA ASP A 165 1.21 -9.32 -11.23
C ASP A 165 1.86 -7.96 -10.91
N TYR A 166 2.71 -7.93 -9.90
CA TYR A 166 3.54 -6.80 -9.50
C TYR A 166 5.02 -7.18 -9.45
N ARG A 167 5.86 -6.15 -9.43
CA ARG A 167 7.29 -6.21 -9.14
C ARG A 167 7.60 -5.27 -8.00
N ARG A 168 8.66 -5.56 -7.25
CA ARG A 168 9.13 -4.70 -6.17
C ARG A 168 10.35 -3.90 -6.61
N ALA A 169 10.34 -2.60 -6.28
CA ALA A 169 11.48 -1.71 -6.42
C ALA A 169 11.84 -1.11 -5.06
N ILE A 170 13.10 -0.70 -4.88
CA ILE A 170 13.56 0.11 -3.76
C ILE A 170 13.85 1.52 -4.24
N LEU A 171 13.04 2.48 -3.80
CA LEU A 171 13.17 3.88 -4.19
C LEU A 171 14.16 4.57 -3.25
N PRO A 172 15.23 5.19 -3.77
CA PRO A 172 16.18 5.91 -2.94
C PRO A 172 15.62 7.30 -2.58
N GLY A 173 15.84 7.71 -1.34
CA GLY A 173 15.25 8.94 -0.77
C GLY A 173 15.77 10.25 -1.38
N ASP A 174 16.93 10.19 -2.04
CA ASP A 174 17.53 11.32 -2.76
C ASP A 174 16.87 11.56 -4.14
N ALA A 175 16.32 10.51 -4.76
CA ALA A 175 15.56 10.59 -6.01
C ALA A 175 14.04 10.72 -5.80
N PHE A 176 13.55 10.22 -4.66
CA PHE A 176 12.14 10.27 -4.26
C PHE A 176 12.05 10.72 -2.81
N GLU A 177 11.88 12.01 -2.58
CA GLU A 177 11.81 12.55 -1.22
C GLU A 177 10.64 11.94 -0.46
N MET A 178 10.94 11.41 0.73
CA MET A 178 9.99 10.77 1.64
C MET A 178 10.18 11.36 3.03
N THR A 179 9.24 12.20 3.46
CA THR A 179 9.34 12.95 4.72
C THR A 179 8.29 12.45 5.71
N MET A 180 8.77 11.85 6.79
CA MET A 180 7.95 11.36 7.90
C MET A 180 7.38 12.52 8.74
N PRO A 181 6.29 12.28 9.50
CA PRO A 181 5.77 13.25 10.45
C PRO A 181 6.78 13.74 11.51
N SER A 182 7.82 12.95 11.82
CA SER A 182 8.91 13.34 12.74
C SER A 182 9.86 14.39 12.15
N GLY A 183 9.78 14.65 10.85
CA GLY A 183 10.79 15.39 10.09
C GLY A 183 11.88 14.51 9.49
N GLU A 184 11.93 13.21 9.83
CA GLU A 184 12.88 12.29 9.21
C GLU A 184 12.67 12.18 7.70
N ARG A 185 13.74 12.36 6.94
CA ARG A 185 13.77 12.07 5.50
C ARG A 185 14.32 10.66 5.30
N LEU A 186 13.47 9.74 4.86
CA LEU A 186 13.84 8.33 4.71
C LEU A 186 14.94 8.16 3.65
N GLY A 187 15.95 7.35 3.94
CA GLY A 187 17.02 7.01 2.99
C GLY A 187 16.55 6.13 1.82
N GLY A 188 15.46 5.39 2.01
CA GLY A 188 14.83 4.58 0.97
C GLY A 188 13.56 3.90 1.45
N ALA A 189 12.73 3.44 0.50
CA ALA A 189 11.59 2.57 0.81
C ALA A 189 11.23 1.70 -0.39
N TYR A 190 10.70 0.51 -0.09
CA TYR A 190 10.18 -0.39 -1.10
C TYR A 190 8.84 0.09 -1.65
N ILE A 191 8.55 -0.27 -2.90
CA ILE A 191 7.24 -0.06 -3.52
C ILE A 191 6.92 -1.21 -4.47
N TYR A 192 5.65 -1.57 -4.57
CA TYR A 192 5.17 -2.51 -5.57
C TYR A 192 4.59 -1.76 -6.77
N PHE A 193 5.00 -2.15 -7.97
CA PHE A 193 4.52 -1.58 -9.22
C PHE A 193 4.07 -2.67 -10.19
N SER A 194 3.05 -2.37 -10.98
CA SER A 194 2.38 -3.34 -11.84
C SER A 194 3.29 -3.87 -12.94
N ALA A 195 3.30 -5.20 -13.11
CA ALA A 195 3.88 -5.84 -14.29
C ALA A 195 3.03 -5.63 -15.56
N HIS A 196 1.78 -5.20 -15.39
CA HIS A 196 0.79 -4.99 -16.45
C HIS A 196 0.66 -3.53 -16.88
N GLY A 197 1.56 -2.66 -16.42
CA GLY A 197 1.49 -1.23 -16.72
C GLY A 197 0.40 -0.48 -15.95
N VAL A 198 0.14 0.75 -16.41
CA VAL A 198 -0.81 1.68 -15.79
C VAL A 198 -1.90 2.01 -16.79
N LEU A 199 -3.17 1.97 -16.36
CA LEU A 199 -4.29 2.37 -17.20
C LEU A 199 -4.18 3.86 -17.51
N ALA A 200 -4.36 4.19 -18.78
CA ALA A 200 -4.43 5.53 -19.32
C ALA A 200 -5.88 5.94 -19.54
N ASP A 201 -6.16 7.23 -19.37
CA ASP A 201 -7.38 7.82 -19.85
C ASP A 201 -7.26 8.02 -21.38
N PRO A 202 -8.15 7.45 -22.21
CA PRO A 202 -8.01 7.50 -23.66
C PRO A 202 -8.19 8.91 -24.23
N ALA A 203 -8.86 9.82 -23.53
CA ALA A 203 -9.04 11.19 -23.98
C ALA A 203 -7.79 12.05 -23.74
N THR A 204 -7.05 11.79 -22.66
CA THR A 204 -5.88 12.59 -22.28
C THR A 204 -4.54 11.91 -22.50
N GLY A 205 -4.52 10.58 -22.65
CA GLY A 205 -3.31 9.76 -22.67
C GLY A 205 -2.56 9.70 -21.34
N ARG A 206 -3.08 10.31 -20.27
CA ARG A 206 -2.44 10.33 -18.95
C ARG A 206 -2.87 9.13 -18.10
N PRO A 207 -2.07 8.69 -17.11
CA PRO A 207 -2.48 7.70 -16.14
C PRO A 207 -3.85 8.03 -15.50
N ARG A 208 -4.76 7.06 -15.46
CA ARG A 208 -6.02 7.17 -14.72
C ARG A 208 -5.71 7.25 -13.23
N PRO A 209 -6.30 8.19 -12.48
CA PRO A 209 -6.05 8.32 -11.05
C PRO A 209 -6.56 7.09 -10.30
N GLY A 210 -5.72 6.55 -9.42
CA GLY A 210 -6.08 5.47 -8.50
C GLY A 210 -6.48 6.00 -7.12
N GLY A 211 -6.99 5.10 -6.28
CA GLY A 211 -7.36 5.41 -4.89
C GLY A 211 -8.71 6.13 -4.70
N GLY A 212 -9.44 6.38 -5.79
CA GLY A 212 -10.81 6.90 -5.76
C GLY A 212 -11.88 5.81 -5.61
N ASP A 213 -13.13 6.13 -5.94
CA ASP A 213 -14.24 5.19 -5.87
C ASP A 213 -14.12 4.08 -6.93
N GLN A 214 -14.09 2.83 -6.47
CA GLN A 214 -13.92 1.68 -7.34
C GLN A 214 -15.12 1.47 -8.27
N ALA A 215 -16.35 1.73 -7.82
CA ALA A 215 -17.53 1.55 -8.65
C ALA A 215 -17.58 2.58 -9.78
N GLU A 216 -17.19 3.83 -9.52
CA GLU A 216 -17.05 4.87 -10.54
C GLU A 216 -15.98 4.51 -11.58
N LEU A 217 -14.81 4.02 -11.15
CA LEU A 217 -13.78 3.54 -12.06
C LEU A 217 -14.30 2.42 -12.97
N LEU A 218 -14.93 1.40 -12.39
CA LEU A 218 -15.44 0.27 -13.17
C LEU A 218 -16.58 0.69 -14.11
N ALA A 219 -17.45 1.60 -13.68
CA ALA A 219 -18.49 2.15 -14.53
C ALA A 219 -17.90 2.92 -15.73
N ALA A 220 -16.84 3.70 -15.51
CA ALA A 220 -16.13 4.40 -16.59
C ALA A 220 -15.47 3.43 -17.58
N LEU A 221 -14.84 2.34 -17.11
CA LEU A 221 -14.26 1.31 -17.98
C LEU A 221 -15.32 0.58 -18.81
N LEU A 222 -16.46 0.24 -18.21
CA LEU A 222 -17.62 -0.34 -18.88
C LEU A 222 -18.26 0.60 -19.91
N ALA A 223 -18.28 1.90 -19.62
CA ALA A 223 -18.71 2.93 -20.55
C ALA A 223 -17.77 3.03 -21.76
N GLY A 224 -16.45 2.92 -21.52
CA GLY A 224 -15.41 3.03 -22.53
C GLY A 224 -15.26 1.83 -23.47
N SER A 225 -15.68 0.62 -23.07
CA SER A 225 -15.57 -0.57 -23.93
C SER A 225 -16.83 -1.44 -23.90
N GLY A 226 -17.48 -1.57 -25.06
CA GLY A 226 -18.59 -2.50 -25.25
C GLY A 226 -18.20 -3.95 -25.02
N ARG A 227 -16.94 -4.31 -25.33
CA ARG A 227 -16.39 -5.66 -25.14
C ARG A 227 -16.26 -6.01 -23.66
N LEU A 228 -15.79 -5.07 -22.84
CA LEU A 228 -15.77 -5.25 -21.38
C LEU A 228 -17.19 -5.41 -20.83
N ARG A 229 -18.16 -4.65 -21.35
CA ARG A 229 -19.56 -4.73 -20.90
C ARG A 229 -20.24 -6.05 -21.25
N GLU A 230 -19.97 -6.57 -22.44
CA GLU A 230 -20.45 -7.89 -22.85
C GLU A 230 -19.87 -8.99 -21.94
N LEU A 231 -18.55 -8.95 -21.72
CA LEU A 231 -17.81 -9.96 -20.96
C LEU A 231 -18.14 -9.92 -19.45
N LEU A 232 -17.99 -8.75 -18.83
CA LEU A 232 -18.01 -8.57 -17.38
C LEU A 232 -19.36 -8.07 -16.86
N GLY A 233 -20.29 -7.73 -17.76
CA GLY A 233 -21.65 -7.36 -17.42
C GLY A 233 -21.89 -5.84 -17.45
N PRO A 234 -23.14 -5.42 -17.17
CA PRO A 234 -23.59 -4.06 -17.45
C PRO A 234 -23.14 -3.02 -16.41
N ASP A 235 -22.75 -3.46 -15.21
CA ASP A 235 -22.51 -2.59 -14.06
C ASP A 235 -21.32 -3.08 -13.20
N PRO A 236 -20.78 -2.23 -12.30
CA PRO A 236 -19.66 -2.59 -11.43
C PRO A 236 -19.89 -3.83 -10.56
N ALA A 237 -21.12 -4.07 -10.12
CA ALA A 237 -21.43 -5.22 -9.28
C ALA A 237 -21.37 -6.53 -10.10
N ALA A 238 -21.87 -6.51 -11.33
CA ALA A 238 -21.73 -7.61 -12.29
C ALA A 238 -20.26 -7.86 -12.64
N TRP A 239 -19.49 -6.78 -12.88
CA TRP A 239 -18.06 -6.86 -13.14
C TRP A 239 -17.34 -7.63 -12.04
N VAL A 240 -17.49 -7.17 -10.79
CA VAL A 240 -16.81 -7.77 -9.63
C VAL A 240 -17.22 -9.23 -9.47
N ARG A 241 -18.52 -9.53 -9.54
CA ARG A 241 -19.01 -10.90 -9.40
C ARG A 241 -18.43 -11.83 -10.47
N ARG A 242 -18.43 -11.41 -11.74
CA ARG A 242 -17.94 -12.25 -12.86
C ARG A 242 -16.43 -12.40 -12.84
N ALA A 243 -15.69 -11.29 -12.72
CA ALA A 243 -14.23 -11.31 -12.69
C ALA A 243 -13.65 -12.01 -11.45
N GLY A 244 -14.33 -11.90 -10.31
CA GLY A 244 -13.96 -12.59 -9.07
C GLY A 244 -14.30 -14.08 -9.07
N ALA A 245 -15.31 -14.51 -9.82
CA ALA A 245 -15.72 -15.92 -9.91
C ALA A 245 -14.96 -16.71 -10.98
N ASP A 246 -14.53 -16.07 -12.08
CA ASP A 246 -13.95 -16.75 -13.24
C ASP A 246 -12.60 -16.13 -13.66
N ARG A 247 -11.55 -16.95 -13.55
CA ARG A 247 -10.19 -16.60 -13.97
C ARG A 247 -10.08 -16.29 -15.46
N ALA A 248 -10.74 -17.05 -16.32
CA ALA A 248 -10.65 -16.86 -17.76
C ALA A 248 -11.31 -15.52 -18.18
N LEU A 249 -12.45 -15.17 -17.56
CA LEU A 249 -13.08 -13.86 -17.79
C LEU A 249 -12.19 -12.71 -17.34
N ARG A 250 -11.51 -12.86 -16.20
CA ARG A 250 -10.58 -11.86 -15.67
C ARG A 250 -9.35 -11.66 -16.56
N GLU A 251 -8.73 -12.75 -17.00
CA GLU A 251 -7.58 -12.71 -17.92
C GLU A 251 -7.98 -12.10 -19.26
N ARG A 252 -9.14 -12.49 -19.82
CA ARG A 252 -9.67 -11.87 -21.04
C ARG A 252 -9.97 -10.38 -20.84
N GLY A 253 -10.58 -9.99 -19.71
CA GLY A 253 -10.83 -8.58 -19.40
C GLY A 253 -9.54 -7.76 -19.33
N THR A 254 -8.51 -8.30 -18.68
CA THR A 254 -7.16 -7.70 -18.62
C THR A 254 -6.57 -7.51 -20.02
N LEU A 255 -6.63 -8.53 -20.88
CA LEU A 255 -6.16 -8.41 -22.27
C LEU A 255 -6.93 -7.34 -23.06
N ILE A 256 -8.22 -7.10 -22.76
CA ILE A 256 -9.00 -6.07 -23.45
C ILE A 256 -8.42 -4.69 -23.17
N PHE A 257 -7.91 -4.40 -21.96
CA PHE A 257 -7.26 -3.11 -21.68
C PHE A 257 -6.12 -2.80 -22.65
N GLY A 258 -5.28 -3.78 -22.96
CA GLY A 258 -4.19 -3.63 -23.92
C GLY A 258 -4.69 -3.46 -25.36
N GLU A 259 -5.69 -4.24 -25.77
CA GLU A 259 -6.28 -4.17 -27.12
C GLU A 259 -7.04 -2.86 -27.38
N GLU A 260 -7.62 -2.24 -26.35
CA GLU A 260 -8.22 -0.90 -26.43
C GLU A 260 -7.16 0.21 -26.42
N GLY A 261 -5.88 -0.14 -26.28
CA GLY A 261 -4.78 0.83 -26.21
C GLY A 261 -4.74 1.64 -24.91
N TRP A 262 -5.33 1.12 -23.83
CA TRP A 262 -5.45 1.84 -22.55
C TRP A 262 -4.29 1.60 -21.59
N VAL A 263 -3.23 0.89 -21.99
CA VAL A 263 -2.15 0.52 -21.06
C VAL A 263 -0.88 1.27 -21.43
N LEU A 264 -0.38 2.06 -20.49
CA LEU A 264 0.96 2.64 -20.56
C LEU A 264 1.97 1.68 -19.92
N PRO A 265 3.10 1.40 -20.59
CA PRO A 265 4.13 0.53 -20.02
C PRO A 265 4.78 1.19 -18.81
N GLN A 266 4.98 0.41 -17.76
CA GLN A 266 5.58 0.90 -16.52
C GLN A 266 7.09 0.62 -16.51
N THR A 267 7.85 1.53 -17.13
CA THR A 267 9.31 1.38 -17.28
C THR A 267 10.13 2.20 -16.28
N ASP A 268 9.53 3.24 -15.69
CA ASP A 268 10.26 4.21 -14.86
C ASP A 268 10.82 3.61 -13.56
N PHE A 269 10.24 2.51 -13.09
CA PHE A 269 10.70 1.81 -11.87
C PHE A 269 11.70 0.70 -12.15
N LEU A 270 11.94 0.35 -13.42
CA LEU A 270 12.89 -0.71 -13.80
C LEU A 270 14.32 -0.48 -13.28
N PRO A 271 14.86 0.76 -13.29
CA PRO A 271 16.20 1.02 -12.74
C PRO A 271 16.31 0.77 -11.22
N TYR A 272 15.18 0.67 -10.52
CA TYR A 272 15.10 0.55 -9.06
C TYR A 272 14.62 -0.83 -8.61
N VAL A 273 14.45 -1.78 -9.53
CA VAL A 273 14.05 -3.15 -9.20
C VAL A 273 15.08 -3.74 -8.25
N ASP A 274 14.61 -4.26 -7.12
CA ASP A 274 15.49 -4.88 -6.14
C ASP A 274 15.66 -6.37 -6.45
N ASP A 275 16.72 -6.69 -7.19
CA ASP A 275 17.17 -8.06 -7.44
C ASP A 275 18.23 -8.52 -6.41
N ALA A 276 18.45 -7.75 -5.33
CA ALA A 276 19.43 -8.11 -4.30
C ALA A 276 18.99 -9.37 -3.54
N ALA A 277 19.97 -10.20 -3.19
CA ALA A 277 19.75 -11.38 -2.35
C ALA A 277 19.36 -11.01 -0.91
N GLU A 278 19.79 -9.85 -0.44
CA GLU A 278 19.51 -9.32 0.90
C GLU A 278 18.74 -8.01 0.80
N LEU A 279 17.56 -7.99 1.42
CA LEU A 279 16.70 -6.81 1.47
C LEU A 279 17.21 -5.81 2.49
N ARG A 280 17.02 -4.52 2.21
CA ARG A 280 17.48 -3.42 3.07
C ARG A 280 16.54 -3.25 4.26
N LEU A 281 17.12 -3.27 5.46
CA LEU A 281 16.40 -2.94 6.67
C LEU A 281 16.32 -1.42 6.84
N TYR A 282 15.37 -0.96 7.64
CA TYR A 282 15.20 0.45 7.94
C TYR A 282 16.46 1.06 8.59
N ASP A 283 17.20 0.31 9.42
CA ASP A 283 18.48 0.78 9.98
C ASP A 283 19.65 0.78 9.01
N ASP A 284 19.56 0.02 7.91
CA ASP A 284 20.52 0.09 6.80
C ASP A 284 20.27 1.30 5.88
N LEU A 285 19.17 2.02 6.11
CA LEU A 285 18.72 3.19 5.37
C LEU A 285 18.77 4.43 6.29
N PRO A 286 19.96 5.04 6.48
CA PRO A 286 20.11 6.18 7.37
C PRO A 286 19.27 7.37 6.90
N PRO A 287 18.79 8.23 7.81
CA PRO A 287 18.10 9.46 7.45
C PRO A 287 18.97 10.34 6.56
N LEU A 288 18.36 11.02 5.60
CA LEU A 288 19.07 11.97 4.74
C LEU A 288 19.25 13.33 5.44
N ASP A 289 20.32 14.03 5.07
CA ASP A 289 20.63 15.42 5.40
C ASP A 289 20.60 15.78 6.90
N ASP A 290 20.97 14.83 7.77
CA ASP A 290 20.86 14.99 9.24
C ASP A 290 19.46 15.49 9.66
N SER A 291 18.42 15.04 8.94
CA SER A 291 17.03 15.49 9.11
C SER A 291 16.45 15.25 10.50
N LEU A 292 17.12 14.44 11.32
CA LEU A 292 16.82 14.25 12.72
C LEU A 292 17.95 14.80 13.60
N PRO A 293 17.61 15.36 14.78
CA PRO A 293 18.61 15.80 15.73
C PRO A 293 19.55 14.65 16.12
N SER A 294 20.85 14.93 16.08
CA SER A 294 21.87 14.04 16.63
C SER A 294 21.59 13.77 18.11
N ARG A 295 21.65 12.50 18.53
CA ARG A 295 21.50 12.11 19.94
C ARG A 295 22.55 12.86 20.77
N GLY A 296 22.11 13.79 21.61
CA GLY A 296 22.91 14.40 22.67
C GLY A 296 23.06 13.45 23.85
#